data_AF-A0A956I4I7-F1
#
_entry.id   AF-A0A956I4I7-F1
#
_cell.length_a   1.000
_cell.length_b   1.000
_cell.length_c   1.000
_cell.angle_alpha   90.00
_cell.angle_beta   90.00
_cell.angle_gamma   90.00
#
_symmetry.space_group_name_H-M   'P 1'
#
loop_
_entity.id
_entity.type
_entity.pdbx_description
1 polymer ?
#
loop_
_entity_poly.entity_id
_entity_poly.type
_entity_poly.pdbx_seq_one_letter_code
_entity_poly.pdbx_strand_id
1 'polypeptide(L)'
;MRSTPFSLLLCACALLASAAGCGASSRSTSSSSEAQNRTLDETRALLLIEEVLVENGIPRNHAWSVPIQHGVDLEVDLRLAQSRFGIEWMSPQDRADLGDAIPGPTTTGNLRIVPGYGDGHDEQILVLEHSTYDFVNEREHVQGGRAGARETEERLRRDVLDFIHYVQGQGGL
;
A
#
# COMPACT_ATOMS: atom_id res chain seq x y z
N MET A 1 21.32 -83.14 29.45
CA MET A 1 20.34 -84.20 29.75
C MET A 1 18.95 -83.63 29.51
N ARG A 2 18.21 -84.26 28.58
CA ARG A 2 16.74 -84.35 28.44
C ARG A 2 15.91 -83.05 28.39
N SER A 3 14.83 -82.91 27.64
CA SER A 3 14.23 -83.54 26.45
C SER A 3 13.02 -82.63 26.14
N THR A 4 12.73 -82.46 24.86
CA THR A 4 11.56 -81.78 24.23
C THR A 4 10.21 -82.40 24.65
N PRO A 5 9.03 -81.79 24.37
CA PRO A 5 8.38 -81.78 23.03
C PRO A 5 7.68 -80.43 22.70
N PHE A 6 7.68 -79.86 21.48
CA PHE A 6 7.20 -80.28 20.15
C PHE A 6 5.68 -80.52 20.02
N SER A 7 5.06 -79.68 19.17
CA SER A 7 3.83 -79.84 18.36
C SER A 7 2.43 -79.64 18.95
N LEU A 8 1.72 -78.64 18.40
CA LEU A 8 0.43 -78.73 17.66
C LEU A 8 0.02 -77.30 17.26
N LEU A 9 0.34 -76.84 16.04
CA LEU A 9 -0.52 -76.86 14.86
C LEU A 9 -1.98 -76.43 15.14
N LEU A 10 -2.31 -75.15 14.92
CA LEU A 10 -3.64 -74.76 14.50
C LEU A 10 -3.56 -73.70 13.40
N CYS A 11 -4.01 -74.14 12.24
CA CYS A 11 -4.18 -73.41 10.99
C CYS A 11 -5.46 -72.57 11.10
N ALA A 12 -5.37 -71.26 10.88
CA ALA A 12 -6.54 -70.44 10.57
C ALA A 12 -6.14 -69.33 9.59
N CYS A 13 -6.47 -69.58 8.33
CA CYS A 13 -6.44 -68.62 7.24
C CYS A 13 -7.34 -67.41 7.56
N ALA A 14 -6.75 -66.22 7.62
CA ALA A 14 -7.47 -64.98 7.37
C ALA A 14 -6.60 -64.09 6.47
N LEU A 15 -6.79 -64.28 5.17
CA LEU A 15 -6.44 -63.33 4.12
C LEU A 15 -7.17 -62.02 4.37
N LEU A 16 -6.42 -60.92 4.57
CA LEU A 16 -6.85 -59.56 4.28
C LEU A 16 -5.60 -58.74 3.93
N ALA A 17 -5.12 -58.95 2.71
CA ALA A 17 -4.28 -57.99 2.01
C ALA A 17 -5.21 -56.95 1.38
N SER A 18 -5.10 -55.69 1.78
CA SER A 18 -5.53 -54.55 0.95
C SER A 18 -4.83 -53.26 1.40
N ALA A 19 -3.93 -52.80 0.52
CA ALA A 19 -3.47 -51.43 0.33
C ALA A 19 -2.68 -50.75 1.47
N ALA A 20 -1.39 -51.06 1.52
CA ALA A 20 -0.37 -50.02 1.77
C ALA A 20 -0.43 -49.00 0.61
N GLY A 21 -1.37 -48.06 0.69
CA GLY A 21 -1.37 -46.86 -0.13
C GLY A 21 -0.15 -46.03 0.26
N CYS A 22 0.91 -46.13 -0.55
CA CYS A 22 2.04 -45.23 -0.50
C CYS A 22 1.50 -43.79 -0.45
N GLY A 23 1.97 -43.03 0.54
CA GLY A 23 1.74 -41.61 0.60
C GLY A 23 2.22 -40.97 -0.70
N ALA A 24 1.28 -40.71 -1.61
CA ALA A 24 1.43 -39.61 -2.52
C ALA A 24 1.33 -38.37 -1.63
N SER A 25 2.48 -37.88 -1.16
CA SER A 25 2.62 -36.46 -0.90
C SER A 25 2.18 -35.79 -2.18
N SER A 26 0.92 -35.34 -2.23
CA SER A 26 0.50 -34.30 -3.13
C SER A 26 1.40 -33.13 -2.79
N ARG A 27 2.52 -33.07 -3.52
CA ARG A 27 3.33 -31.89 -3.70
C ARG A 27 2.31 -30.87 -4.13
N SER A 28 1.88 -30.04 -3.17
CA SER A 28 1.09 -28.87 -3.47
C SER A 28 1.94 -28.14 -4.50
N THR A 29 1.54 -28.25 -5.76
CA THR A 29 1.93 -27.28 -6.77
C THR A 29 1.31 -26.00 -6.24
N SER A 30 2.04 -25.33 -5.35
CA SER A 30 1.96 -23.90 -5.19
C SER A 30 2.24 -23.35 -6.57
N SER A 31 1.17 -23.21 -7.35
CA SER A 31 1.07 -22.15 -8.32
C SER A 31 1.56 -20.93 -7.57
N SER A 32 2.73 -20.42 -7.93
CA SER A 32 3.15 -19.09 -7.59
C SER A 32 2.07 -18.17 -8.15
N SER A 33 0.97 -17.96 -7.42
CA SER A 33 0.02 -16.91 -7.74
C SER A 33 0.82 -15.65 -7.50
N GLU A 34 1.21 -14.98 -8.58
CA GLU A 34 1.82 -13.67 -8.50
C GLU A 34 0.89 -12.80 -7.64
N ALA A 35 1.37 -12.32 -6.49
CA ALA A 35 0.53 -11.53 -5.61
C ALA A 35 0.03 -10.29 -6.33
N GLN A 36 -1.27 -10.06 -6.22
CA GLN A 36 -1.93 -8.96 -6.89
C GLN A 36 -1.56 -7.65 -6.17
N ASN A 37 -0.82 -6.78 -6.85
CA ASN A 37 -0.65 -5.41 -6.38
C ASN A 37 -2.00 -4.68 -6.38
N ARG A 38 -2.28 -3.99 -5.29
CA ARG A 38 -3.43 -3.13 -5.10
C ARG A 38 -2.95 -1.76 -4.66
N THR A 39 -3.67 -0.72 -5.03
CA THR A 39 -3.43 0.64 -4.54
C THR A 39 -4.49 0.99 -3.52
N LEU A 40 -4.21 2.00 -2.69
CA LEU A 40 -5.30 2.70 -2.01
C LEU A 40 -6.22 3.32 -3.06
N ASP A 41 -7.54 3.17 -2.88
CA ASP A 41 -8.49 3.96 -3.64
C ASP A 41 -8.45 5.42 -3.14
N GLU A 42 -8.75 6.35 -4.04
CA GLU A 42 -8.70 7.80 -3.79
C GLU A 42 -9.58 8.19 -2.60
N THR A 43 -10.79 7.65 -2.51
CA THR A 43 -11.70 7.94 -1.39
C THR A 43 -11.06 7.54 -0.05
N ARG A 44 -10.44 6.35 0.03
CA ARG A 44 -9.74 5.91 1.24
C ARG A 44 -8.51 6.77 1.54
N ALA A 45 -7.74 7.15 0.52
CA ALA A 45 -6.57 7.99 0.69
C ALA A 45 -6.93 9.37 1.25
N LEU A 46 -7.94 10.04 0.66
CA LEU A 46 -8.42 11.34 1.12
C LEU A 46 -8.98 11.27 2.54
N LEU A 47 -9.74 10.22 2.89
CA LEU A 47 -10.21 10.01 4.26
C LEU A 47 -9.05 9.90 5.26
N LEU A 48 -7.99 9.17 4.92
CA LEU A 48 -6.80 9.03 5.79
C LEU A 48 -6.05 10.36 5.96
N ILE A 49 -5.91 11.14 4.87
CA ILE A 49 -5.29 12.46 4.92
C ILE A 49 -6.12 13.38 5.84
N GLU A 50 -7.44 13.40 5.68
CA GLU A 50 -8.35 14.19 6.50
C GLU A 50 -8.31 13.81 7.99
N GLU A 51 -8.27 12.51 8.30
CA GLU A 51 -8.11 12.04 9.67
C GLU A 51 -6.83 12.61 10.31
N VAL A 52 -5.71 12.61 9.58
CA VAL A 52 -4.44 13.18 10.07
C VAL A 52 -4.55 14.69 10.26
N LEU A 53 -5.19 15.42 9.33
CA LEU A 53 -5.40 16.86 9.49
C LEU A 53 -6.23 17.17 10.74
N VAL A 54 -7.33 16.44 10.95
CA VAL A 54 -8.21 16.61 12.11
C VAL A 54 -7.48 16.28 13.42
N GLU A 55 -6.71 15.19 13.48
CA GLU A 55 -5.90 14.82 14.64
C GLU A 55 -4.87 15.89 15.02
N ASN A 56 -4.40 16.67 14.04
CA ASN A 56 -3.46 17.76 14.24
C ASN A 56 -4.13 19.14 14.35
N GLY A 57 -5.46 19.19 14.43
CA GLY A 57 -6.21 20.43 14.60
C GLY A 57 -6.15 21.37 13.39
N ILE A 58 -5.85 20.85 12.20
CA ILE A 58 -5.74 21.63 10.97
C ILE A 58 -7.09 21.57 10.23
N PRO A 59 -7.77 22.71 10.04
CA PRO A 59 -8.98 22.73 9.22
C PRO A 59 -8.65 22.40 7.77
N ARG A 60 -9.40 21.49 7.14
CA ARG A 60 -9.43 21.40 5.68
C ARG A 60 -10.29 22.53 5.11
N ASN A 61 -9.85 23.15 4.03
CA ASN A 61 -10.71 23.98 3.20
C ASN A 61 -10.93 23.33 1.83
N HIS A 62 -11.83 23.93 1.05
CA HIS A 62 -12.24 23.43 -0.25
C HIS A 62 -11.05 23.26 -1.21
N ALA A 63 -11.19 22.29 -2.11
CA ALA A 63 -10.33 22.13 -3.25
C ALA A 63 -10.21 23.44 -4.05
N TRP A 64 -9.05 23.66 -4.64
CA TRP A 64 -8.81 24.84 -5.48
C TRP A 64 -7.80 24.54 -6.57
N SER A 65 -7.87 25.33 -7.63
CA SER A 65 -6.99 25.20 -8.78
C SER A 65 -5.72 26.03 -8.59
N VAL A 66 -4.56 25.43 -8.84
CA VAL A 66 -3.24 26.09 -8.79
C VAL A 66 -2.58 25.99 -10.16
N PRO A 67 -2.25 27.11 -10.81
CA PRO A 67 -1.44 27.06 -12.02
C PRO A 67 -0.07 26.47 -11.68
N ILE A 68 0.33 25.40 -12.36
CA ILE A 68 1.63 24.74 -12.12
C ILE A 68 2.62 24.98 -13.27
N GLN A 69 2.10 25.27 -14.47
CA GLN A 69 2.86 25.67 -15.65
C GLN A 69 1.98 26.55 -16.55
N HIS A 70 2.53 27.05 -17.66
CA HIS A 70 1.76 27.85 -18.60
C HIS A 70 0.60 27.04 -19.23
N GLY A 71 -0.63 27.40 -18.89
CA GLY A 71 -1.84 26.75 -19.40
C GLY A 71 -2.12 25.38 -18.79
N VAL A 72 -1.48 25.04 -17.67
CA VAL A 72 -1.74 23.81 -16.92
C VAL A 72 -2.01 24.16 -15.46
N ASP A 73 -3.21 23.80 -15.02
CA ASP A 73 -3.67 23.98 -13.66
C ASP A 73 -3.80 22.60 -12.98
N LEU A 74 -3.41 22.56 -11.71
CA LEU A 74 -3.59 21.42 -10.81
C LEU A 74 -4.80 21.69 -9.94
N GLU A 75 -5.83 20.86 -10.04
CA GLU A 75 -6.87 20.82 -9.01
C GLU A 75 -6.24 20.21 -7.76
N VAL A 76 -6.29 20.92 -6.64
CA VAL A 76 -5.71 20.48 -5.36
C VAL A 76 -6.84 19.99 -4.47
N ASP A 77 -6.81 18.72 -4.08
CA ASP A 77 -7.85 18.10 -3.25
C ASP A 77 -8.11 18.81 -1.91
N LEU A 78 -7.02 19.15 -1.19
CA LEU A 78 -7.10 19.56 0.21
C LEU A 78 -6.24 20.78 0.50
N ARG A 79 -6.89 21.85 1.00
CA ARG A 79 -6.20 23.05 1.49
C ARG A 79 -5.95 22.97 2.98
N LEU A 80 -4.72 23.22 3.40
CA LEU A 80 -4.35 23.29 4.81
C LEU A 80 -4.72 24.67 5.36
N ALA A 81 -5.78 24.75 6.16
CA ALA A 81 -6.31 26.00 6.71
C ALA A 81 -6.45 27.09 5.62
N GLN A 82 -6.25 28.36 5.96
CA GLN A 82 -6.25 29.48 4.99
C GLN A 82 -4.84 29.73 4.41
N SER A 83 -4.00 28.69 4.32
CA SER A 83 -2.60 28.80 3.93
C SER A 83 -2.42 28.68 2.41
N ARG A 84 -1.18 28.82 1.94
CA ARG A 84 -0.75 28.55 0.55
C ARG A 84 -0.37 27.08 0.30
N PHE A 85 -0.56 26.21 1.29
CA PHE A 85 -0.14 24.82 1.25
C PHE A 85 -1.33 23.90 1.00
N GLY A 86 -1.10 22.88 0.16
CA GLY A 86 -2.12 21.90 -0.20
C GLY A 86 -1.57 20.50 -0.33
N ILE A 87 -2.48 19.54 -0.40
CA ILE A 87 -2.20 18.14 -0.68
C ILE A 87 -3.06 17.73 -1.86
N GLU A 88 -2.42 17.07 -2.81
CA GLU A 88 -3.03 16.49 -3.99
C GLU A 88 -2.77 14.98 -4.04
N TRP A 89 -3.83 14.19 -4.18
CA TRP A 89 -3.75 12.76 -4.43
C TRP A 89 -3.73 12.49 -5.93
N MET A 90 -2.56 12.17 -6.46
CA MET A 90 -2.39 11.91 -7.89
C MET A 90 -2.90 10.51 -8.24
N SER A 91 -4.13 10.45 -8.76
CA SER A 91 -4.74 9.21 -9.27
C SER A 91 -4.08 8.77 -10.59
N PRO A 92 -4.36 7.53 -11.07
CA PRO A 92 -3.92 7.12 -12.39
C PRO A 92 -4.44 8.03 -13.52
N GLN A 93 -5.63 8.62 -13.34
CA GLN A 93 -6.24 9.51 -14.32
C GLN A 93 -5.53 10.87 -14.33
N ASP A 94 -5.29 11.46 -13.16
CA ASP A 94 -4.57 12.74 -13.05
C ASP A 94 -3.17 12.63 -13.64
N ARG A 95 -2.49 11.49 -13.38
CA ARG A 95 -1.19 11.20 -13.98
C ARG A 95 -1.26 11.09 -15.51
N ALA A 96 -2.32 10.50 -16.05
CA ALA A 96 -2.50 10.39 -17.50
C ALA A 96 -2.80 11.76 -18.15
N ASP A 97 -3.55 12.62 -17.46
CA ASP A 97 -3.97 13.93 -17.96
C ASP A 97 -2.86 14.97 -17.84
N LEU A 98 -2.11 14.97 -16.74
CA LEU A 98 -1.04 15.94 -16.46
C LEU A 98 0.32 15.51 -17.01
N GLY A 99 0.57 14.21 -17.14
CA GLY A 99 1.79 13.66 -17.73
C GLY A 99 3.08 14.24 -17.13
N ASP A 100 3.89 14.86 -17.99
CA ASP A 100 5.18 15.45 -17.63
C ASP A 100 5.05 16.83 -16.93
N ALA A 101 3.85 17.40 -16.83
CA ALA A 101 3.63 18.65 -16.12
C ALA A 101 3.89 18.52 -14.61
N ILE A 102 3.69 17.30 -14.07
CA ILE A 102 3.96 16.94 -12.68
C ILE A 102 5.13 15.96 -12.63
N PRO A 103 6.18 16.22 -11.83
CA PRO A 103 7.27 15.27 -11.66
C PRO A 103 6.77 13.89 -11.24
N GLY A 104 7.36 12.83 -11.81
CA GLY A 104 7.12 11.47 -11.35
C GLY A 104 7.54 11.26 -9.88
N PRO A 105 7.07 10.17 -9.25
CA PRO A 105 7.46 9.82 -7.88
C PRO A 105 8.99 9.66 -7.77
N THR A 106 9.55 9.95 -6.60
CA THR A 106 10.98 9.73 -6.37
C THR A 106 11.26 8.24 -6.18
N THR A 107 12.39 7.77 -6.67
CA THR A 107 12.87 6.39 -6.43
C THR A 107 13.38 6.19 -5.00
N THR A 108 13.61 7.27 -4.26
CA THR A 108 14.13 7.26 -2.89
C THR A 108 13.02 7.34 -1.83
N GLY A 109 11.75 7.46 -2.24
CA GLY A 109 10.62 7.61 -1.32
C GLY A 109 10.48 9.01 -0.70
N ASN A 110 11.25 9.98 -1.17
CA ASN A 110 11.12 11.38 -0.75
C ASN A 110 9.80 11.97 -1.28
N LEU A 111 9.14 12.75 -0.43
CA LEU A 111 7.95 13.52 -0.77
C LEU A 111 8.26 14.58 -1.84
N ARG A 112 7.27 14.85 -2.69
CA ARG A 112 7.36 15.85 -3.76
C ARG A 112 6.44 17.02 -3.44
N ILE A 113 7.02 18.21 -3.45
CA ILE A 113 6.27 19.46 -3.40
C ILE A 113 6.39 20.11 -4.77
N VAL A 114 5.25 20.40 -5.38
CA VAL A 114 5.15 21.16 -6.63
C VAL A 114 4.84 22.61 -6.28
N PRO A 115 5.70 23.58 -6.65
CA PRO A 115 5.37 24.98 -6.50
C PRO A 115 4.35 25.40 -7.55
N GLY A 116 3.50 26.36 -7.22
CA GLY A 116 2.67 27.01 -8.22
C GLY A 116 3.49 27.88 -9.18
N TYR A 117 2.81 28.42 -10.18
CA TYR A 117 3.38 29.15 -11.31
C TYR A 117 2.65 30.48 -11.52
N GLY A 118 3.38 31.51 -11.96
CA GLY A 118 2.79 32.82 -12.23
C GLY A 118 2.17 33.44 -10.98
N ASP A 119 0.88 33.78 -11.03
CA ASP A 119 0.16 34.36 -9.89
C ASP A 119 0.12 33.41 -8.69
N GLY A 120 0.27 32.11 -8.91
CA GLY A 120 0.31 31.08 -7.87
C GLY A 120 1.69 30.69 -7.35
N HIS A 121 2.75 31.44 -7.68
CA HIS A 121 4.14 31.06 -7.37
C HIS A 121 4.44 30.83 -5.88
N ASP A 122 3.61 31.34 -4.98
CA ASP A 122 3.74 31.14 -3.53
C ASP A 122 3.09 29.83 -3.05
N GLU A 123 2.21 29.20 -3.84
CA GLU A 123 1.59 27.94 -3.45
C GLU A 123 2.57 26.76 -3.48
N GLN A 124 2.37 25.83 -2.55
CA GLN A 124 3.21 24.65 -2.40
C GLN A 124 2.33 23.42 -2.15
N ILE A 125 2.31 22.53 -3.13
CA ILE A 125 1.39 21.39 -3.15
C ILE A 125 2.18 20.10 -2.95
N LEU A 126 1.90 19.37 -1.86
CA LEU A 126 2.36 18.01 -1.69
C LEU A 126 1.63 17.11 -2.70
N VAL A 127 2.38 16.43 -3.55
CA VAL A 127 1.82 15.44 -4.48
C VAL A 127 2.05 14.05 -3.93
N LEU A 128 0.96 13.31 -3.71
CA LEU A 128 0.95 11.93 -3.24
C LEU A 128 0.53 11.00 -4.37
N GLU A 129 1.51 10.31 -4.97
CA GLU A 129 1.28 9.42 -6.10
C GLU A 129 0.67 8.08 -5.68
N HIS A 130 -0.47 7.70 -6.26
CA HIS A 130 -1.16 6.45 -5.92
C HIS A 130 -0.24 5.21 -5.99
N SER A 131 0.62 5.12 -7.03
CA SER A 131 1.52 3.99 -7.28
C SER A 131 2.63 3.85 -6.23
N THR A 132 2.86 4.89 -5.43
CA THR A 132 3.79 4.79 -4.30
C THR A 132 3.18 4.09 -3.10
N TYR A 133 1.85 3.92 -3.07
CA TYR A 133 1.09 3.28 -2.01
C TYR A 133 0.49 1.95 -2.46
N ASP A 134 1.27 1.18 -3.23
CA ASP A 134 0.94 -0.18 -3.61
C ASP A 134 1.13 -1.16 -2.43
N PHE A 135 0.21 -2.10 -2.29
CA PHE A 135 0.22 -3.14 -1.28
C PHE A 135 -0.29 -4.48 -1.81
N VAL A 136 -0.07 -5.51 -0.99
CA VAL A 136 -0.59 -6.86 -1.21
C VAL A 136 -1.44 -7.31 -0.02
N ASN A 137 -2.39 -8.22 -0.27
CA ASN A 137 -3.26 -8.78 0.76
C ASN A 137 -2.90 -10.22 1.12
N GLU A 138 -2.13 -10.89 0.27
CA GLU A 138 -1.71 -12.27 0.43
C GLU A 138 -0.72 -12.36 1.60
N ARG A 139 -1.15 -13.01 2.69
CA ARG A 139 -0.40 -13.10 3.95
C ARG A 139 1.03 -13.60 3.75
N GLU A 140 1.23 -14.58 2.88
CA GLU A 140 2.55 -15.13 2.54
C GLU A 140 3.50 -14.08 1.95
N HIS A 141 2.99 -13.17 1.13
CA HIS A 141 3.75 -12.10 0.50
C HIS A 141 4.06 -10.97 1.49
N VAL A 142 3.11 -10.66 2.38
CA VAL A 142 3.34 -9.72 3.49
C VAL A 142 4.40 -10.25 4.46
N GLN A 143 4.33 -11.54 4.83
CA GLN A 143 5.35 -12.20 5.65
C GLN A 143 6.71 -12.29 4.93
N GLY A 144 6.70 -12.28 3.59
CA GLY A 144 7.88 -12.18 2.73
C GLY A 144 8.45 -10.76 2.60
N GLY A 145 7.91 -9.76 3.30
CA GLY A 145 8.43 -8.40 3.34
C GLY A 145 7.81 -7.42 2.34
N ARG A 146 6.72 -7.79 1.64
CA ARG A 146 5.94 -6.82 0.86
C ARG A 146 5.01 -6.02 1.77
N ALA A 147 4.76 -4.77 1.42
CA ALA A 147 3.88 -3.91 2.18
C ALA A 147 2.44 -4.45 2.17
N GLY A 148 1.84 -4.57 3.35
CA GLY A 148 0.41 -4.84 3.51
C GLY A 148 -0.42 -3.57 3.53
N ALA A 149 -1.74 -3.70 3.47
CA ALA A 149 -2.65 -2.55 3.48
C ALA A 149 -2.42 -1.63 4.70
N ARG A 150 -2.34 -2.19 5.92
CA ARG A 150 -2.11 -1.42 7.15
C ARG A 150 -0.79 -0.63 7.12
N GLU A 151 0.29 -1.26 6.68
CA GLU A 151 1.60 -0.60 6.59
C GLU A 151 1.59 0.55 5.58
N THR A 152 0.84 0.37 4.50
CA THR A 152 0.67 1.38 3.45
C THR A 152 -0.15 2.57 3.95
N GLU A 153 -1.24 2.33 4.68
CA GLU A 153 -2.01 3.39 5.35
C GLU A 153 -1.13 4.13 6.38
N GLU A 154 -0.34 3.40 7.19
CA GLU A 154 0.58 4.00 8.17
C GLU A 154 1.69 4.83 7.52
N ARG A 155 2.15 4.42 6.32
CA ARG A 155 3.06 5.21 5.52
C ARG A 155 2.39 6.50 5.05
N LEU A 156 1.21 6.43 4.44
CA LEU A 156 0.47 7.62 4.00
C LEU A 156 0.29 8.62 5.15
N ARG A 157 -0.09 8.14 6.34
CA ARG A 157 -0.24 9.00 7.52
C ARG A 157 1.06 9.67 7.95
N ARG A 158 2.19 8.95 7.91
CA ARG A 158 3.52 9.53 8.21
C ARG A 158 3.92 10.57 7.18
N ASP A 159 3.72 10.28 5.91
CA ASP A 159 4.06 11.17 4.79
C ASP A 159 3.27 12.49 4.89
N VAL A 160 1.98 12.43 5.25
CA VAL A 160 1.16 13.62 5.54
C VAL A 160 1.65 14.36 6.78
N LEU A 161 2.00 13.65 7.86
CA LEU A 161 2.51 14.26 9.09
C LEU A 161 3.86 14.99 8.87
N ASP A 162 4.75 14.39 8.08
CA ASP A 162 6.03 15.00 7.72
C ASP A 162 5.83 16.28 6.90
N PHE A 163 4.83 16.29 6.01
CA PHE A 163 4.45 17.52 5.30
C PHE A 163 3.86 18.58 6.25
N ILE A 164 3.01 18.21 7.21
CA ILE A 164 2.51 19.13 8.23
C ILE A 164 3.67 19.78 9.00
N HIS A 165 4.64 18.98 9.45
CA HIS A 165 5.83 19.49 10.14
C HIS A 165 6.65 20.44 9.25
N TYR A 166 6.80 20.10 7.96
CA TYR A 166 7.43 20.99 6.98
C TYR A 166 6.68 22.33 6.90
N VAL A 167 5.36 22.32 6.75
CA VAL A 167 4.53 23.54 6.65
C VAL A 167 4.65 24.40 7.90
N GLN A 168 4.62 23.80 9.09
CA GLN A 168 4.84 24.50 10.35
C GLN A 168 6.24 25.14 10.41
N GLY A 169 7.26 24.42 9.96
CA GLY A 169 8.63 24.95 9.84
C GLY A 169 8.75 26.14 8.87
N GLN A 170 7.85 26.24 7.89
CA GLN A 170 7.75 27.38 6.97
C GLN A 170 6.84 28.52 7.49
N GLY A 171 6.25 28.39 8.69
CA GLY A 171 5.33 29.38 9.27
C GLY A 171 3.94 29.40 8.61
N GLY A 172 3.51 28.29 8.02
CA GLY A 172 2.26 28.21 7.24
C GLY A 172 0.97 27.92 8.02
N LEU A 173 1.07 27.55 9.30
CA LEU A 173 -0.04 27.10 10.16
C LEU A 173 0.00 27.76 11.54
#